data_AF-A0A6M1NH39-F1
#
_entry.id   AF-A0A6M1NH39-F1
#
_cell.length_a   1.000
_cell.length_b   1.000
_cell.length_c   1.000
_cell.angle_alpha   90.00
_cell.angle_beta   90.00
_cell.angle_gamma   90.00
#
_symmetry.space_group_name_H-M   'P 1'
#
loop_
_entity.id
_entity.type
_entity.pdbx_description
1 polymer ?
#
loop_
_entity_poly.entity_id
_entity_poly.type
_entity_poly.pdbx_seq_one_letter_code
_entity_poly.pdbx_strand_id
1 'polypeptide(L)'
;MSSKRKGKKIFIGLAVVAFFFLIIALLQFLWNALVPEIFGFKAISYWQALGLFLLSKLLFGRGFGRPGGFRRRFKNRYMNRKDISEEDRQRLREEWKRRFDSRCKF
;
A
#
# COMPACT_ATOMS: atom_id res chain seq x y z
N MET A 1 -4.53 -14.67 20.93
CA MET A 1 -5.04 -14.37 19.56
C MET A 1 -4.00 -13.67 18.65
N SER A 2 -2.87 -14.29 18.30
CA SER A 2 -1.79 -13.66 17.50
C SER A 2 -1.50 -14.33 16.13
N SER A 3 -2.05 -15.52 15.84
CA SER A 3 -1.67 -16.29 14.63
C SER A 3 -2.24 -15.72 13.32
N LYS A 4 -3.42 -15.08 13.32
CA LYS A 4 -4.06 -14.55 12.09
C LYS A 4 -3.24 -13.45 11.38
N ARG A 5 -2.34 -12.75 12.09
CA ARG A 5 -1.50 -11.68 11.50
C ARG A 5 -0.29 -12.21 10.73
N LYS A 6 0.20 -13.42 11.04
CA LYS A 6 1.36 -14.01 10.35
C LYS A 6 0.99 -14.50 8.95
N GLY A 7 -0.16 -15.20 8.81
CA GLY A 7 -0.66 -15.66 7.51
C GLY A 7 -0.92 -14.54 6.51
N LYS A 8 -1.50 -13.41 6.95
CA LYS A 8 -1.70 -12.23 6.08
C LYS A 8 -0.40 -11.64 5.53
N LYS A 9 0.70 -11.66 6.30
CA LYS A 9 1.99 -11.15 5.83
C LYS A 9 2.63 -12.05 4.78
N ILE A 10 2.50 -13.36 4.94
CA ILE A 10 3.00 -14.36 3.98
C ILE A 10 2.25 -14.23 2.66
N PHE A 11 0.91 -14.13 2.72
CA PHE A 11 0.08 -13.92 1.53
C PHE A 11 0.42 -12.60 0.80
N ILE A 12 0.63 -11.51 1.53
CA ILE A 12 1.05 -10.23 0.94
C ILE A 12 2.44 -10.36 0.29
N GLY A 13 3.39 -11.04 0.94
CA GLY A 13 4.72 -11.28 0.36
C GLY A 13 4.62 -12.05 -0.95
N LEU A 14 3.81 -13.10 -0.98
CA LEU A 14 3.60 -13.93 -2.17
C LEU A 14 2.92 -13.15 -3.30
N ALA A 15 1.92 -12.33 -2.98
CA ALA A 15 1.24 -11.47 -3.95
C ALA A 15 2.19 -10.42 -4.56
N VAL A 16 3.08 -9.83 -3.76
CA VAL A 16 4.09 -8.88 -4.24
C VAL A 16 5.07 -9.55 -5.18
N VAL A 17 5.54 -10.75 -4.85
CA VAL A 17 6.45 -11.52 -5.71
C VAL A 17 5.75 -11.87 -7.03
N ALA A 18 4.52 -12.40 -6.99
CA ALA A 18 3.75 -12.72 -8.19
C ALA A 18 3.54 -11.47 -9.08
N PHE A 19 3.18 -10.34 -8.47
CA PHE A 19 3.01 -9.08 -9.19
C PHE A 19 4.30 -8.58 -9.82
N PHE A 20 5.43 -8.73 -9.15
CA PHE A 20 6.75 -8.39 -9.68
C PHE A 20 7.09 -9.21 -10.94
N PHE A 21 6.89 -10.53 -10.89
CA PHE A 21 7.08 -11.40 -12.05
C PHE A 21 6.15 -11.03 -13.22
N LEU A 22 4.90 -10.69 -12.92
CA LEU A 22 3.91 -10.27 -13.91
C LEU A 22 4.32 -8.97 -14.61
N ILE A 23 4.84 -7.98 -13.87
CA ILE A 23 5.34 -6.73 -14.47
C ILE A 23 6.50 -7.00 -15.43
N ILE A 24 7.45 -7.87 -15.05
CA ILE A 24 8.60 -8.17 -15.91
C ILE A 24 8.15 -8.87 -17.20
N ALA A 25 7.21 -9.82 -17.09
CA ALA A 25 6.64 -10.49 -18.26
C ALA A 25 5.93 -9.50 -19.20
N LEU A 26 5.14 -8.58 -18.63
CA LEU A 26 4.47 -7.54 -19.40
C LEU A 26 5.46 -6.60 -20.10
N LEU A 27 6.52 -6.19 -19.39
CA LEU A 27 7.59 -5.36 -19.95
C LEU A 27 8.27 -6.05 -21.13
N GLN A 28 8.61 -7.34 -20.99
CA GLN A 28 9.21 -8.13 -22.06
C GLN A 28 8.28 -8.24 -23.27
N PHE A 29 7.00 -8.57 -23.04
CA PHE A 29 6.01 -8.72 -24.11
C PHE A 29 5.85 -7.42 -24.89
N LEU A 30 5.66 -6.31 -24.17
CA LEU A 30 5.47 -5.00 -24.78
C LEU A 30 6.72 -4.54 -25.53
N TRP A 31 7.91 -4.81 -24.98
CA TRP A 31 9.16 -4.52 -25.67
C TRP A 31 9.26 -5.31 -26.96
N ASN A 32 9.06 -6.63 -26.92
CA ASN A 32 9.22 -7.49 -28.08
C ASN A 32 8.18 -7.26 -29.17
N ALA A 33 7.00 -6.74 -28.82
CA ALA A 33 5.99 -6.33 -29.79
C ALA A 33 6.31 -4.97 -30.44
N LEU A 34 6.63 -3.95 -29.63
CA LEU A 34 6.71 -2.57 -30.14
C LEU A 34 8.11 -2.18 -30.61
N VAL A 35 9.14 -2.51 -29.83
CA VAL A 35 10.47 -1.94 -30.00
C VAL A 35 11.20 -2.51 -31.22
N PRO A 36 11.19 -3.84 -31.47
CA PRO A 36 11.69 -4.40 -32.72
C PRO A 36 10.94 -3.93 -33.95
N GLU A 37 9.61 -3.81 -33.88
CA GLU A 37 8.77 -3.45 -35.02
C GLU A 37 8.94 -1.99 -35.43
N ILE A 38 9.01 -1.07 -34.45
CA ILE A 38 9.09 0.37 -34.72
C ILE A 38 10.52 0.85 -34.94
N PHE A 39 11.49 0.32 -34.18
CA PHE A 39 12.86 0.82 -34.17
C PHE A 39 13.90 -0.13 -34.77
N GLY A 40 13.49 -1.34 -35.20
CA GLY A 40 14.42 -2.35 -35.73
C GLY A 40 15.39 -2.91 -34.69
N PHE A 41 15.13 -2.70 -33.40
CA PHE A 41 15.98 -3.21 -32.32
C PHE A 41 15.77 -4.70 -32.07
N LYS A 42 16.73 -5.34 -31.41
CA LYS A 42 16.64 -6.76 -31.05
C LYS A 42 15.61 -6.98 -29.94
N ALA A 43 14.91 -8.11 -30.03
CA ALA A 43 14.06 -8.61 -28.96
C ALA A 43 14.89 -8.86 -27.70
N ILE A 44 14.28 -8.61 -26.53
CA ILE A 44 14.91 -8.82 -25.23
C ILE A 44 14.44 -10.13 -24.61
N SER A 45 15.38 -10.80 -23.92
CA SER A 45 15.09 -11.96 -23.08
C SER A 45 14.52 -11.54 -21.72
N TYR A 46 13.97 -12.50 -21.00
CA TYR A 46 13.44 -12.28 -19.66
C TYR A 46 14.47 -11.65 -18.70
N TRP A 47 15.72 -12.09 -18.79
CA TRP A 47 16.83 -11.56 -17.99
C TRP A 47 17.21 -10.12 -18.35
N GLN A 48 17.09 -9.75 -19.63
CA GLN A 48 17.31 -8.37 -20.07
C GLN A 48 16.18 -7.45 -19.61
N ALA A 49 14.92 -7.90 -19.68
CA ALA A 49 13.78 -7.16 -19.15
C ALA A 49 13.89 -6.96 -17.63
N LEU A 50 14.31 -8.00 -16.89
CA LEU A 50 14.59 -7.90 -15.46
C LEU A 50 15.73 -6.92 -15.17
N GLY A 51 16.84 -6.99 -15.91
CA GLY A 51 17.97 -6.07 -15.78
C GLY A 51 17.57 -4.61 -16.02
N LEU A 52 16.79 -4.35 -17.08
CA LEU A 52 16.26 -3.03 -17.39
C LEU A 52 15.31 -2.51 -16.30
N PHE A 53 14.45 -3.39 -15.79
CA PHE A 53 13.56 -3.06 -14.68
C PHE A 53 14.34 -2.72 -13.39
N LEU A 54 15.37 -3.50 -13.06
CA LEU A 54 16.26 -3.23 -11.92
C LEU A 54 17.03 -1.93 -12.11
N LEU A 55 17.56 -1.67 -13.31
CA LEU A 55 18.28 -0.44 -13.62
C LEU A 55 17.36 0.77 -13.48
N SER A 56 16.16 0.72 -14.05
CA SER A 56 15.13 1.75 -13.87
C SER A 56 14.79 1.94 -12.39
N LYS A 57 14.66 0.85 -11.62
CA LYS A 57 14.41 0.94 -10.19
C LYS A 57 15.60 1.47 -9.39
N LEU A 58 16.83 1.27 -9.85
CA LEU A 58 18.02 1.82 -9.23
C LEU A 58 18.17 3.32 -9.52
N LEU A 59 17.92 3.72 -10.76
CA LEU A 59 18.01 5.11 -11.23
C LEU A 59 16.84 5.97 -10.72
N PHE A 60 15.60 5.51 -10.90
CA PHE A 60 14.39 6.25 -10.55
C PHE A 60 13.84 5.87 -9.17
N GLY A 61 14.06 4.64 -8.71
CA GLY A 61 13.51 4.17 -7.43
C GLY A 61 14.28 4.64 -6.19
N ARG A 62 15.49 5.20 -6.33
CA ARG A 62 16.20 5.87 -5.24
C ARG A 62 15.95 7.39 -5.17
N GLY A 63 15.22 7.94 -6.15
CA GLY A 63 15.24 9.37 -6.47
C GLY A 63 14.02 10.22 -6.10
N PHE A 64 12.82 9.69 -5.82
CA PHE A 64 11.67 10.53 -5.46
C PHE A 64 10.68 9.80 -4.54
N GLY A 65 10.69 10.14 -3.25
CA GLY A 65 9.62 9.79 -2.32
C GLY A 65 9.83 8.48 -1.54
N ARG A 66 10.47 8.58 -0.38
CA ARG A 66 10.35 7.59 0.71
C ARG A 66 8.88 7.18 0.92
N PRO A 67 8.44 5.93 0.69
CA PRO A 67 7.12 5.45 1.11
C PRO A 67 7.08 5.10 2.61
N GLY A 68 7.91 5.74 3.43
CA GLY A 68 8.02 5.49 4.87
C GLY A 68 7.14 6.40 5.73
N GLY A 69 6.56 7.46 5.16
CA GLY A 69 5.86 8.50 5.92
C GLY A 69 4.41 8.20 6.28
N PHE A 70 3.71 7.38 5.49
CA PHE A 70 2.25 7.27 5.65
C PHE A 70 1.83 6.43 6.86
N ARG A 71 2.61 5.40 7.23
CA ARG A 71 2.32 4.56 8.41
C ARG A 71 2.61 5.22 9.75
N ARG A 72 3.57 6.17 9.81
CA ARG A 72 3.84 6.91 11.07
C ARG A 72 2.81 8.00 11.34
N ARG A 73 2.27 8.65 10.30
CA ARG A 73 1.28 9.73 10.47
C ARG A 73 -0.07 9.24 11.00
N PHE A 74 -0.52 8.03 10.62
CA PHE A 74 -1.78 7.49 11.13
C PHE A 74 -1.71 7.02 12.58
N LYS A 75 -0.56 6.52 13.04
CA LYS A 75 -0.40 6.05 14.44
C LYS A 75 -0.33 7.21 15.44
N ASN A 76 0.24 8.35 15.06
CA ASN A 76 0.31 9.52 15.94
C ASN A 76 -1.03 10.24 16.13
N ARG A 77 -1.98 10.15 15.17
CA ARG A 77 -3.27 10.85 15.29
C ARG A 77 -4.24 10.18 16.26
N TYR A 78 -4.09 8.88 16.55
CA TYR A 78 -5.00 8.14 17.45
C TYR A 78 -4.48 7.95 18.88
N MET A 79 -3.17 8.09 19.11
CA MET A 79 -2.55 7.85 20.43
C MET A 79 -2.56 9.09 21.35
N ASN A 80 -2.96 10.27 20.87
CA ASN A 80 -3.04 11.50 21.66
C ASN A 80 -4.44 11.76 22.26
N ARG A 81 -5.22 10.70 22.48
CA ARG A 81 -6.55 10.72 23.14
C ARG A 81 -6.47 10.31 24.63
N LYS A 82 -5.35 10.61 25.30
CA LYS A 82 -5.19 10.27 26.72
C LYS A 82 -5.70 11.35 27.69
N ASP A 83 -6.07 12.53 27.20
CA ASP A 83 -6.58 13.63 28.03
C ASP A 83 -8.09 13.87 27.85
N ILE A 84 -8.89 12.81 27.76
CA ILE A 84 -10.33 12.99 27.96
C ILE A 84 -10.57 12.89 29.47
N SER A 85 -10.73 14.05 30.11
CA SER A 85 -11.16 14.23 31.50
C SER A 85 -12.47 13.46 31.74
N GLU A 86 -12.69 12.95 32.95
CA GLU A 86 -13.92 12.23 33.29
C GLU A 86 -15.17 13.08 33.06
N GLU A 87 -15.06 14.41 33.21
CA GLU A 87 -16.14 15.36 32.92
C GLU A 87 -16.53 15.38 31.43
N ASP A 88 -15.53 15.34 30.53
CA ASP A 88 -15.78 15.32 29.08
C ASP A 88 -16.41 14.00 28.64
N ARG A 89 -16.08 12.88 29.31
CA ARG A 89 -16.74 11.58 29.06
C ARG A 89 -18.20 11.60 29.48
N GLN A 90 -18.53 12.28 30.58
CA GLN A 90 -19.90 12.41 31.06
C GLN A 90 -20.75 13.24 30.10
N ARG A 91 -20.24 14.41 29.66
CA ARG A 91 -20.90 15.25 28.64
C ARG A 91 -21.13 14.50 27.33
N LEU A 92 -20.12 13.76 26.85
CA LEU A 92 -20.24 12.93 25.66
C LEU A 92 -21.30 11.84 25.81
N ARG A 93 -21.39 11.20 26.97
CA ARG A 93 -22.39 10.16 27.27
C ARG A 93 -23.80 10.74 27.33
N GLU A 94 -23.97 11.91 27.94
CA GLU A 94 -25.24 12.63 27.99
C GLU A 94 -25.71 13.08 26.62
N GLU A 95 -24.83 13.67 25.80
CA GLU A 95 -25.14 14.02 24.42
C GLU A 95 -25.45 12.80 23.57
N TRP A 96 -24.71 11.70 23.75
CA TRP A 96 -25.01 10.43 23.08
C TRP A 96 -26.39 9.93 23.46
N LYS A 97 -26.72 9.91 24.76
CA LYS A 97 -28.04 9.47 25.24
C LYS A 97 -29.15 10.35 24.69
N ARG A 98 -29.00 11.68 24.70
CA ARG A 98 -29.93 12.63 24.07
C ARG A 98 -30.11 12.37 22.58
N ARG A 99 -29.02 12.14 21.84
CA ARG A 99 -29.04 11.84 20.39
C ARG A 99 -29.60 10.46 20.06
N PHE A 100 -29.42 9.48 20.93
CA PHE A 100 -29.94 8.13 20.75
C PHE A 100 -31.44 8.08 21.06
N ASP A 101 -31.86 8.74 22.14
CA ASP A 101 -33.26 8.88 22.54
C ASP A 101 -34.09 9.65 21.49
N SER A 102 -33.54 10.75 20.95
CA SER A 102 -34.18 11.48 19.84
C SER A 102 -34.23 10.71 18.52
N ARG A 103 -33.39 9.67 18.34
CA ARG A 103 -33.38 8.81 17.14
C ARG A 103 -34.16 7.51 17.33
N CYS A 104 -34.44 7.12 18.57
CA CYS A 104 -35.28 5.99 18.97
C CYS A 104 -36.60 6.47 19.58
N LYS A 105 -37.34 7.31 18.86
CA LYS A 105 -38.79 7.37 19.03
C LYS A 105 -39.41 6.32 18.11
N PHE A 106 -39.70 5.14 18.68
CA PHE A 106 -40.76 4.25 18.22
C PHE A 106 -41.95 4.42 19.15
#